data_AF-A0A518AVB8-F1
#
_entry.id   AF-A0A518AVB8-F1
#
_cell.length_a   1.000
_cell.length_b   1.000
_cell.length_c   1.000
_cell.angle_alpha   90.00
_cell.angle_beta   90.00
_cell.angle_gamma   90.00
#
_symmetry.space_group_name_H-M   'P 1'
#
loop_
_entity.id
_entity.type
_entity.pdbx_description
1 polymer ?
#
loop_
_entity_poly.entity_id
_entity_poly.type
_entity_poly.pdbx_seq_one_letter_code
_entity_poly.pdbx_strand_id
1 'polypeptide(L)'
;MASADVRLPRKHRAQFPDRCVQCNADHPESLVTIWTSTQGWWTFITLFWGKPVRIVAPVCPGCRWRLRLGRWGDGLLIWAVGLAVIFTCMPFIEPHVPRPLAKYAVLIPFIICLVPYIIWKTYWPPAFDVTAYEKSIDYEFRSLDYAMEFCDLNEEVVETVLYPE
;
A
#
# COMPACT_ATOMS: atom_id res chain seq x y z
N MET A 1 9.86 6.52 12.14
CA MET A 1 10.54 7.12 10.97
C MET A 1 9.49 7.88 10.21
N ALA A 2 9.74 9.15 9.85
CA ALA A 2 8.81 9.90 9.01
C ALA A 2 8.93 9.35 7.58
N SER A 3 7.80 8.96 6.97
CA SER A 3 7.70 8.84 5.52
C SER A 3 7.65 10.24 4.92
N ALA A 4 8.08 10.37 3.68
CA ALA A 4 7.92 11.59 2.89
C ALA A 4 6.88 11.32 1.81
N ASP A 5 5.82 12.12 1.79
CA ASP A 5 4.68 11.93 0.92
C ASP A 5 4.67 13.03 -0.15
N VAL A 6 4.56 12.64 -1.42
CA VAL A 6 4.52 13.56 -2.57
C VAL A 6 3.22 13.31 -3.33
N ARG A 7 2.41 14.35 -3.50
CA ARG A 7 1.13 14.26 -4.20
C ARG A 7 1.25 14.85 -5.60
N LEU A 8 0.91 14.06 -6.61
CA LEU A 8 0.86 14.51 -8.01
C LEU A 8 -0.56 14.36 -8.58
N PRO A 9 -0.98 15.22 -9.54
CA PRO A 9 -2.22 15.05 -10.28
C PRO A 9 -2.24 13.72 -11.03
N ARG A 10 -3.39 13.05 -11.05
CA ARG A 10 -3.54 11.71 -11.67
C ARG A 10 -3.25 11.68 -13.17
N LYS A 11 -3.38 12.81 -13.86
CA LYS A 11 -3.08 12.94 -15.30
C LYS A 11 -1.59 13.11 -15.58
N HIS A 12 -0.80 13.46 -14.57
CA HIS A 12 0.64 13.66 -14.70
C HIS A 12 1.38 12.33 -14.72
N ARG A 13 2.38 12.22 -15.59
CA ARG A 13 3.26 11.04 -15.65
C ARG A 13 4.47 11.32 -14.77
N ALA A 14 4.46 10.78 -13.56
CA ALA A 14 5.56 10.93 -12.61
C ALA A 14 6.91 10.50 -13.22
N GLN A 15 7.90 11.36 -13.07
CA GLN A 15 9.30 11.09 -13.38
C GLN A 15 10.00 10.60 -12.13
N PHE A 16 10.82 9.55 -12.23
CA PHE A 16 11.54 8.99 -11.09
C PHE A 16 13.05 9.23 -11.25
N PRO A 17 13.77 9.45 -10.13
CA PRO A 17 15.24 9.43 -10.12
C PRO A 17 15.82 8.15 -10.74
N ASP A 18 17.04 8.22 -11.29
CA ASP A 18 17.74 7.05 -11.85
C ASP A 18 18.37 6.18 -10.74
N ARG A 19 17.55 5.82 -9.76
CA ARG A 19 17.92 5.09 -8.55
C ARG A 19 16.80 4.12 -8.17
N CYS A 20 17.15 3.01 -7.52
CA CYS A 20 16.18 2.01 -7.11
C CYS A 20 15.31 2.53 -5.97
N VAL A 21 13.99 2.58 -6.16
CA VAL A 21 13.03 3.08 -5.15
C VAL A 21 13.01 2.28 -3.83
N GLN A 22 13.56 1.06 -3.84
CA GLN A 22 13.58 0.17 -2.67
C GLN A 22 14.87 0.25 -1.85
N CYS A 23 16.03 0.31 -2.53
CA CYS A 23 17.35 0.22 -1.89
C CYS A 23 18.27 1.40 -2.20
N ASN A 24 17.81 2.39 -2.95
CA ASN A 24 18.54 3.59 -3.35
C ASN A 24 19.85 3.34 -4.13
N ALA A 25 20.03 2.13 -4.69
CA ALA A 25 21.15 1.84 -5.57
C ALA A 25 21.01 2.59 -6.90
N ASP A 26 22.10 3.12 -7.40
CA ASP A 26 22.12 3.91 -8.64
C ASP A 26 21.96 3.02 -9.88
N HIS A 27 21.44 3.60 -10.97
CA HIS A 27 21.27 2.97 -12.28
C HIS A 27 20.57 1.59 -12.25
N PRO A 28 19.31 1.52 -11.79
CA PRO A 28 18.56 0.28 -11.75
C PRO A 28 18.25 -0.23 -13.16
N GLU A 29 18.80 -1.39 -13.50
CA GLU A 29 18.61 -2.05 -14.81
C GLU A 29 17.16 -2.51 -15.09
N SER A 30 16.26 -2.41 -14.12
CA SER A 30 14.91 -2.94 -14.25
C SER A 30 13.82 -1.98 -13.79
N LEU A 31 12.63 -2.14 -14.36
CA LEU A 31 11.44 -1.37 -14.04
C LEU A 31 10.37 -2.29 -13.45
N VAL A 32 9.66 -1.83 -12.43
CA VAL A 32 8.48 -2.50 -11.90
C VAL A 32 7.23 -1.72 -12.28
N THR A 33 6.26 -2.44 -12.85
CA THR A 33 4.91 -1.91 -13.01
C THR A 33 4.12 -2.20 -11.73
N ILE A 34 3.64 -1.14 -11.11
CA ILE A 34 2.78 -1.18 -9.93
C ILE A 34 1.37 -0.79 -10.38
N TRP A 35 0.42 -1.66 -10.04
CA TRP A 35 -1.00 -1.42 -10.27
C TRP A 35 -1.62 -1.00 -8.94
N THR A 36 -2.33 0.12 -8.94
CA THR A 36 -3.12 0.56 -7.80
C THR A 36 -4.55 0.84 -8.22
N SER A 37 -5.51 0.42 -7.41
CA SER A 37 -6.90 0.83 -7.55
C SER A 37 -7.09 2.23 -6.95
N THR A 38 -8.14 2.91 -7.38
CA THR A 38 -8.53 4.20 -6.80
C THR A 38 -9.17 3.94 -5.43
N GLN A 39 -8.59 4.49 -4.37
CA GLN A 39 -9.19 4.47 -3.04
C GLN A 39 -10.14 5.66 -2.86
N GLY A 40 -11.42 5.38 -2.67
CA GLY A 40 -12.44 6.32 -2.20
C GLY A 40 -13.27 5.74 -1.04
N TRP A 41 -14.16 6.54 -0.46
CA TRP A 41 -15.05 6.07 0.63
C TRP A 41 -15.85 4.82 0.23
N TRP A 42 -16.20 4.69 -1.04
CA TRP A 42 -16.97 3.56 -1.58
C TRP A 42 -16.13 2.35 -2.00
N THR A 43 -14.80 2.33 -1.79
CA THR A 43 -13.91 1.25 -2.30
C THR A 43 -14.33 -0.16 -1.84
N PHE A 44 -14.92 -0.28 -0.65
CA PHE A 44 -15.48 -1.55 -0.17
C PHE A 44 -16.62 -2.08 -1.04
N ILE A 45 -17.36 -1.19 -1.71
CA ILE A 45 -18.52 -1.52 -2.56
C ILE A 45 -18.13 -1.50 -4.05
N THR A 46 -17.19 -0.65 -4.45
CA THR A 46 -16.75 -0.47 -5.84
C THR A 46 -15.42 -1.17 -6.16
N LEU A 47 -15.01 -2.14 -5.35
CA LEU A 47 -13.77 -2.94 -5.51
C LEU A 47 -13.56 -3.46 -6.95
N PHE A 48 -14.64 -3.59 -7.72
CA PHE A 48 -14.64 -4.05 -9.11
C PHE A 48 -14.57 -2.95 -10.20
N TRP A 49 -14.87 -1.67 -9.92
CA TRP A 49 -15.17 -0.67 -10.97
C TRP A 49 -14.17 0.49 -11.06
N GLY A 50 -13.20 0.59 -10.16
CA GLY A 50 -12.15 1.62 -10.26
C GLY A 50 -11.24 1.37 -11.46
N LYS A 51 -10.98 2.40 -12.28
CA LYS A 51 -9.95 2.33 -13.34
C LYS A 51 -8.57 2.14 -12.68
N PRO A 52 -7.88 1.01 -12.90
CA PRO A 52 -6.58 0.80 -12.27
C PRO A 52 -5.57 1.82 -12.83
N VAL A 53 -4.74 2.37 -11.96
CA VAL A 53 -3.64 3.25 -12.35
C VAL A 53 -2.38 2.42 -12.46
N ARG A 54 -1.69 2.57 -13.58
CA ARG A 54 -0.43 1.89 -13.87
C ARG A 54 0.72 2.87 -13.66
N ILE A 55 1.62 2.53 -12.75
CA ILE A 55 2.83 3.32 -12.45
C ILE A 55 4.04 2.45 -12.76
N VAL A 56 5.06 3.05 -13.36
CA VAL A 56 6.32 2.36 -13.68
C VAL A 56 7.41 3.04 -12.87
N ALA A 57 8.02 2.30 -11.95
CA ALA A 57 9.07 2.80 -11.06
C ALA A 57 10.38 2.01 -11.25
N PRO A 58 11.54 2.67 -11.09
CA PRO A 58 12.85 2.04 -11.18
C PRO A 58 13.15 1.15 -9.97
N VAL A 59 13.64 -0.07 -10.23
CA VAL A 59 13.96 -1.04 -9.16
C VAL A 59 15.07 -1.99 -9.60
N CYS A 60 15.92 -2.44 -8.68
CA CYS A 60 16.85 -3.54 -8.96
C CYS A 60 16.11 -4.88 -9.17
N PRO A 61 16.66 -5.82 -9.96
CA PRO A 61 16.05 -7.15 -10.16
C PRO A 61 15.72 -7.91 -8.86
N GLY A 62 16.63 -7.89 -7.87
CA GLY A 62 16.41 -8.52 -6.57
C GLY A 62 15.36 -7.81 -5.69
N CYS A 63 15.25 -6.49 -5.82
CA CYS A 63 14.27 -5.70 -5.08
C CYS A 63 12.84 -5.82 -5.68
N ARG A 64 12.74 -6.10 -6.98
CA ARG A 64 11.45 -6.30 -7.67
C ARG A 64 10.60 -7.41 -7.01
N TRP A 65 11.23 -8.52 -6.63
CA TRP A 65 10.55 -9.60 -5.93
C TRP A 65 10.06 -9.17 -4.56
N ARG A 66 10.88 -8.45 -3.79
CA ARG A 66 10.51 -7.94 -2.45
C ARG A 66 9.30 -7.00 -2.50
N LEU A 67 9.25 -6.08 -3.48
CA LEU A 67 8.10 -5.19 -3.67
C LEU A 67 6.83 -5.96 -4.03
N ARG A 68 6.91 -6.96 -4.91
CA ARG A 68 5.76 -7.81 -5.26
C ARG A 68 5.29 -8.64 -4.07
N LEU A 69 6.23 -9.25 -3.36
CA LEU A 69 5.92 -10.10 -2.21
C LEU A 69 5.32 -9.31 -1.06
N GLY A 70 5.73 -8.05 -0.85
CA GLY A 70 5.09 -7.19 0.17
C GLY A 70 3.59 -7.01 -0.11
N ARG A 71 3.22 -6.60 -1.34
CA ARG A 71 1.81 -6.35 -1.67
C ARG A 71 0.93 -7.60 -1.65
N TRP A 72 1.42 -8.71 -2.21
CA TRP A 72 0.66 -9.96 -2.22
C TRP A 72 0.70 -10.69 -0.88
N GLY A 73 1.84 -10.60 -0.18
CA GLY A 73 2.07 -11.22 1.11
C GLY A 73 1.17 -10.66 2.20
N ASP A 74 0.96 -9.35 2.24
CA ASP A 74 0.08 -8.71 3.21
C ASP A 74 -1.37 -9.23 3.09
N GLY A 75 -1.90 -9.24 1.87
CA GLY A 75 -3.24 -9.76 1.62
C GLY A 75 -3.35 -11.25 1.94
N LEU A 76 -2.38 -12.05 1.50
CA LEU A 76 -2.35 -13.50 1.74
C LEU A 76 -2.25 -13.81 3.23
N LEU A 77 -1.45 -13.06 3.99
CA LEU A 77 -1.31 -13.22 5.43
C LEU A 77 -2.63 -12.91 6.15
N ILE A 78 -3.29 -11.79 5.81
CA ILE A 78 -4.59 -11.43 6.40
C ILE A 78 -5.63 -12.52 6.12
N TRP A 79 -5.69 -13.03 4.89
CA TRP A 79 -6.57 -14.14 4.53
C TRP A 79 -6.23 -15.43 5.31
N ALA A 80 -4.95 -15.78 5.40
CA ALA A 80 -4.50 -16.97 6.12
C ALA A 80 -4.83 -16.91 7.62
N VAL A 81 -4.58 -15.76 8.27
CA VAL A 81 -4.96 -15.52 9.67
C VAL A 81 -6.47 -15.57 9.84
N GLY A 82 -7.24 -14.96 8.94
CA GLY A 82 -8.70 -15.00 8.97
C GLY A 82 -9.26 -16.42 8.89
N LEU A 83 -8.78 -17.21 7.93
CA LEU A 83 -9.15 -18.62 7.81
C LEU A 83 -8.74 -19.41 9.05
N ALA A 84 -7.51 -19.25 9.54
CA ALA A 84 -7.04 -19.94 10.74
C ALA A 84 -7.91 -19.63 11.97
N VAL A 85 -8.26 -18.36 12.19
CA VAL A 85 -9.14 -17.94 13.29
C VAL A 85 -10.55 -18.50 13.13
N ILE A 86 -11.12 -18.49 11.92
CA ILE A 86 -12.43 -19.10 11.67
C ILE A 86 -12.39 -20.60 12.00
N PHE A 87 -11.44 -21.36 11.46
CA PHE A 87 -11.36 -22.81 11.67
C PHE A 87 -11.06 -23.19 13.12
N THR A 88 -10.28 -22.38 13.84
CA THR A 88 -9.90 -22.68 15.23
C THR A 88 -10.90 -22.16 16.25
N CYS A 89 -11.46 -20.96 16.10
CA CYS A 89 -12.33 -20.34 17.10
C CYS A 89 -13.81 -20.63 16.91
N MET A 90 -14.30 -20.76 15.67
CA MET A 90 -15.73 -21.00 15.40
C MET A 90 -16.32 -22.22 16.15
N PRO A 91 -15.68 -23.40 16.23
CA PRO A 91 -16.24 -24.54 16.95
C PRO A 91 -16.41 -24.30 18.46
N PHE A 92 -15.64 -23.38 19.05
CA PHE A 92 -15.79 -23.00 20.46
C PHE A 92 -16.83 -21.90 20.67
N ILE A 93 -17.07 -21.05 19.68
CA ILE A 93 -17.99 -19.90 19.78
C ILE A 93 -19.44 -20.33 19.53
N GLU A 94 -19.69 -21.18 18.53
CA GLU A 94 -21.04 -21.60 18.12
C GLU A 94 -21.93 -22.17 19.25
N PRO A 95 -21.41 -22.95 20.21
CA PRO A 95 -22.23 -23.49 21.30
C PRO A 95 -22.68 -22.45 22.33
N HIS A 96 -21.95 -21.34 22.47
CA HIS A 96 -22.13 -20.38 23.55
C HIS A 96 -22.77 -19.06 23.11
N VAL A 97 -22.78 -18.79 21.80
CA VAL A 97 -23.23 -17.51 21.24
C VAL A 97 -24.36 -17.75 20.22
N PRO A 98 -25.45 -16.96 20.25
CA PRO A 98 -26.48 -17.04 19.23
C PRO A 98 -25.90 -16.91 17.81
N ARG A 99 -26.36 -17.73 16.86
CA ARG A 99 -25.89 -17.75 15.47
C ARG A 99 -25.71 -16.37 14.79
N PRO A 100 -26.61 -15.37 14.95
CA PRO A 100 -26.39 -14.05 14.35
C PRO A 100 -25.20 -13.29 14.96
N LEU A 101 -24.88 -13.56 16.23
CA LEU A 101 -23.79 -12.91 16.97
C LEU A 101 -22.45 -13.63 16.83
N ALA A 102 -22.45 -14.93 16.54
CA ALA A 102 -21.23 -15.73 16.39
C ALA A 102 -20.24 -15.14 15.36
N LYS A 103 -20.75 -14.58 14.26
CA LYS A 103 -19.94 -13.91 13.23
C LYS A 103 -19.16 -12.70 13.76
N TYR A 104 -19.79 -11.92 14.64
CA TYR A 104 -19.14 -10.76 15.27
C TYR A 104 -18.19 -11.19 16.39
N ALA A 105 -18.50 -12.28 17.10
CA ALA A 105 -17.62 -12.82 18.13
C ALA A 105 -16.27 -13.29 17.56
N VAL A 106 -16.23 -13.82 16.34
CA VAL A 106 -14.99 -14.20 15.63
C VAL A 106 -14.11 -13.00 15.25
N LEU A 107 -14.67 -11.79 15.12
CA LEU A 107 -13.88 -10.60 14.78
C LEU A 107 -12.90 -10.21 15.88
N ILE A 108 -13.24 -10.45 17.14
CA ILE A 108 -12.39 -10.11 18.29
C ILE A 108 -11.04 -10.86 18.23
N PRO A 109 -10.99 -12.20 18.21
CA PRO A 109 -9.72 -12.92 18.10
C PRO A 109 -9.00 -12.62 16.78
N PHE A 110 -9.73 -12.39 15.68
CA PHE A 110 -9.11 -12.00 14.41
C PHE A 110 -8.33 -10.68 14.53
N ILE A 111 -8.94 -9.64 15.11
CA ILE A 111 -8.26 -8.36 15.35
C ILE A 111 -7.05 -8.55 16.27
N ILE A 112 -7.20 -9.30 17.37
CA ILE A 112 -6.10 -9.58 18.31
C ILE A 112 -4.92 -10.24 17.59
N CYS A 113 -5.17 -11.22 16.72
CA CYS A 113 -4.12 -11.89 15.93
C CYS A 113 -3.44 -10.95 14.91
N LEU A 114 -4.14 -9.93 14.41
CA LEU A 114 -3.56 -8.95 13.48
C LEU A 114 -2.76 -7.84 14.17
N VAL A 115 -2.96 -7.58 15.46
CA VAL A 115 -2.26 -6.50 16.19
C VAL A 115 -0.72 -6.58 16.07
N PRO A 116 -0.06 -7.72 16.34
CA PRO A 116 1.41 -7.81 16.21
C PRO A 116 1.89 -7.49 14.79
N TYR A 117 1.14 -7.93 13.79
CA TYR A 117 1.45 -7.66 12.39
C TYR A 117 1.27 -6.18 12.03
N ILE A 118 0.20 -5.53 12.52
CA ILE A 118 -0.01 -4.08 12.34
C ILE A 118 1.15 -3.31 12.98
N ILE A 119 1.52 -3.65 14.23
CA ILE A 119 2.64 -3.03 14.94
C ILE A 119 3.94 -3.19 14.13
N TRP A 120 4.23 -4.39 13.65
CA TRP A 120 5.38 -4.63 12.79
C TRP A 120 5.36 -3.74 11.55
N LYS A 121 4.24 -3.69 10.83
CA LYS A 121 4.10 -2.86 9.63
C LYS A 121 4.27 -1.36 9.92
N THR A 122 3.84 -0.89 11.10
CA THR A 122 4.04 0.49 11.52
C THR A 122 5.51 0.84 11.76
N TYR A 123 6.31 -0.07 12.32
CA TYR A 123 7.74 0.16 12.56
C TYR A 123 8.62 -0.09 11.33
N TRP A 124 8.18 -0.97 10.42
CA TRP A 124 8.88 -1.30 9.18
C TRP A 124 7.98 -1.05 7.96
N PRO A 125 7.68 0.23 7.66
CA PRO A 125 6.88 0.57 6.49
C PRO A 125 7.60 0.13 5.20
N PRO A 126 6.85 -0.12 4.11
CA PRO A 126 7.44 -0.40 2.81
C PRO A 126 8.33 0.78 2.38
N ALA A 127 9.36 0.50 1.58
CA ALA A 127 10.25 1.57 1.13
C ALA A 127 9.55 2.56 0.17
N PHE A 128 8.53 2.05 -0.53
CA PHE A 128 7.74 2.77 -1.50
C PHE A 128 6.30 2.24 -1.48
N ASP A 129 5.34 3.14 -1.38
CA ASP A 129 3.93 2.83 -1.63
C ASP A 129 3.29 3.91 -2.50
N VAL A 130 2.18 3.54 -3.14
CA VAL A 130 1.41 4.47 -3.97
C VAL A 130 -0.07 4.26 -3.75
N THR A 131 -0.73 5.34 -3.40
CA THR A 131 -2.17 5.42 -3.21
C THR A 131 -2.77 6.32 -4.29
N ALA A 132 -3.63 5.75 -5.16
CA ALA A 132 -4.33 6.54 -6.16
C ALA A 132 -5.67 7.02 -5.60
N TYR A 133 -5.92 8.32 -5.68
CA TYR A 133 -7.21 8.95 -5.45
C TYR A 133 -7.90 9.29 -6.78
N GLU A 134 -9.09 9.89 -6.70
CA GLU A 134 -9.85 10.26 -7.91
C GLU A 134 -9.08 11.26 -8.77
N LYS A 135 -8.50 12.30 -8.15
CA LYS A 135 -7.82 13.41 -8.84
C LYS A 135 -6.30 13.44 -8.66
N SER A 136 -5.77 12.76 -7.64
CA SER A 136 -4.35 12.75 -7.31
C SER A 136 -3.82 11.33 -7.13
N ILE A 137 -2.50 11.20 -7.14
CA ILE A 137 -1.76 10.01 -6.76
C ILE A 137 -0.78 10.47 -5.70
N ASP A 138 -0.83 9.80 -4.55
CA ASP A 138 0.03 10.06 -3.42
C ASP A 138 1.13 8.99 -3.43
N TYR A 139 2.38 9.45 -3.49
CA TYR A 139 3.59 8.64 -3.52
C TYR A 139 4.26 8.73 -2.14
N GLU A 140 4.40 7.60 -1.46
CA GLU A 140 4.98 7.53 -0.12
C GLU A 140 6.37 6.91 -0.22
N PHE A 141 7.40 7.66 0.20
CA PHE A 141 8.78 7.21 0.20
C PHE A 141 9.31 7.09 1.62
N ARG A 142 10.05 6.03 1.89
CA ARG A 142 10.78 5.88 3.16
C ARG A 142 12.05 6.73 3.23
N SER A 143 12.64 7.05 2.07
CA SER A 143 13.88 7.81 1.97
C SER A 143 13.59 9.27 1.64
N LEU A 144 13.89 10.18 2.55
CA LEU A 144 13.69 11.62 2.34
C LEU A 144 14.47 12.13 1.11
N ASP A 145 15.74 11.73 0.97
CA ASP A 145 16.59 12.15 -0.15
C ASP A 145 16.00 11.74 -1.52
N TYR A 146 15.41 10.55 -1.59
CA TYR A 146 14.76 10.06 -2.81
C TYR A 146 13.49 10.87 -3.10
N ALA A 147 12.72 11.21 -2.06
CA ALA A 147 11.52 12.02 -2.19
C ALA A 147 11.82 13.44 -2.67
N MET A 148 12.91 14.06 -2.18
CA MET A 148 13.35 15.38 -2.63
C MET A 148 13.76 15.35 -4.11
N GLU A 149 14.60 14.40 -4.52
CA GLU A 149 15.00 14.26 -5.92
C GLU A 149 13.79 13.96 -6.83
N PHE A 150 12.82 13.18 -6.34
CA PHE A 150 11.55 12.96 -7.02
C PHE A 150 10.72 14.25 -7.14
N CYS A 151 10.66 15.09 -6.10
CA CYS A 151 9.99 16.39 -6.16
C CYS A 151 10.65 17.30 -7.19
N ASP A 152 11.99 17.42 -7.18
CA ASP A 152 12.74 18.27 -8.10
C ASP A 152 12.47 17.88 -9.57
N LEU A 153 12.39 16.57 -9.86
CA LEU A 153 12.05 16.07 -11.20
C LEU A 153 10.58 16.31 -11.62
N ASN A 154 9.71 16.71 -10.69
CA ASN A 154 8.28 16.95 -10.94
C ASN A 154 7.82 18.34 -10.47
N GLU A 155 8.74 19.28 -10.25
CA GLU A 155 8.50 20.58 -9.60
C GLU A 155 7.37 21.38 -10.24
N GLU A 156 7.33 21.44 -11.59
CA GLU A 156 6.31 22.16 -12.38
C GLU A 156 4.86 21.77 -12.02
N VAL A 157 4.68 20.55 -11.50
CA VAL A 157 3.36 19.99 -11.19
C VAL A 157 3.09 19.94 -9.68
N VAL A 158 4.13 19.99 -8.85
CA VAL A 158 3.98 20.03 -7.39
C VAL A 158 3.47 21.40 -6.93
N GLU A 159 3.93 22.49 -7.55
CA GLU A 159 3.51 23.85 -7.19
C GLU A 159 1.99 24.08 -7.34
N THR A 160 1.38 23.48 -8.36
CA THR A 160 -0.06 23.60 -8.62
C THR A 160 -0.96 22.92 -7.59
N VAL A 161 -0.40 22.04 -6.75
CA VAL A 161 -1.18 21.34 -5.69
C VAL A 161 -1.08 22.06 -4.35
N LEU A 162 0.01 22.81 -4.09
CA LEU A 162 0.18 23.58 -2.85
C LEU A 162 -0.55 24.94 -2.88
N TYR A 163 -0.85 25.47 -4.07
CA TYR A 163 -1.59 26.71 -4.25
C TYR A 163 -2.74 26.54 -5.26
N PRO A 164 -3.89 25.96 -4.86
CA PRO A 164 -5.08 26.03 -5.69
C PRO A 164 -5.60 27.48 -5.71
N GLU A 165 -5.59 28.13 -6.88
CA GLU A 165 -6.29 29.41 -7.11
C GLU A 165 -7.80 29.29 -6.89
#